data_AF-A0A7V1XX05-F1
#
_entry.id   AF-A0A7V1XX05-F1
#
_cell.length_a   1.000
_cell.length_b   1.000
_cell.length_c   1.000
_cell.angle_alpha   90.00
_cell.angle_beta   90.00
_cell.angle_gamma   90.00
#
_symmetry.space_group_name_H-M   'P 1'
#
loop_
_entity.id
_entity.type
_entity.pdbx_description
1 polymer ?
#
loop_
_entity_poly.entity_id
_entity_poly.type
_entity_poly.pdbx_seq_one_letter_code
_entity_poly.pdbx_strand_id
1 'polypeptide(L)'
;MRLGDYIDDYCSRCKFSSDHSIVSMVGEEVKKVRCRTCDTEHNYRHNKGGKEMTAQEAFAKVLASVQGQQGGAESSTPKKKSRKK
;
A
#
# COMPACT_ATOMS: atom_id res chain seq x y z
N MET A 1 2.75 13.90 21.28
CA MET A 1 1.81 12.76 21.26
C MET A 1 1.95 12.02 22.59
N ARG A 2 0.86 11.74 23.29
CA ARG A 2 0.85 11.01 24.57
C ARG A 2 0.10 9.69 24.44
N LEU A 3 0.30 8.79 25.41
CA LEU A 3 -0.51 7.58 25.53
C LEU A 3 -1.99 7.95 25.64
N GLY A 4 -2.84 7.27 24.87
CA GLY A 4 -4.28 7.56 24.80
C GLY A 4 -4.68 8.72 23.88
N ASP A 5 -3.75 9.44 23.26
CA ASP A 5 -4.11 10.32 22.13
C ASP A 5 -4.61 9.50 20.94
N TYR A 6 -5.34 10.18 20.06
CA TYR A 6 -5.97 9.60 18.88
C TYR A 6 -5.09 9.76 17.64
N ILE A 7 -4.96 8.68 16.87
CA ILE A 7 -4.22 8.64 15.62
C ILE A 7 -5.01 7.88 14.56
N ASP A 8 -4.99 8.37 13.33
CA ASP A 8 -5.59 7.66 12.21
C ASP A 8 -4.64 6.57 11.71
N ASP A 9 -5.14 5.35 11.51
CA ASP A 9 -4.42 4.23 10.91
C ASP A 9 -5.38 3.27 10.20
N TYR A 10 -4.85 2.42 9.33
CA TYR A 10 -5.64 1.41 8.62
C TYR A 10 -5.92 0.18 9.50
N CYS A 11 -7.17 -0.04 9.86
CA CYS A 11 -7.56 -1.22 10.62
C CYS A 11 -7.73 -2.44 9.70
N SER A 12 -6.96 -3.50 9.93
CA SER A 12 -7.09 -4.77 9.18
C SER A 12 -8.44 -5.47 9.37
N ARG A 13 -9.14 -5.21 10.49
CA ARG A 13 -10.46 -5.78 10.80
C ARG A 13 -11.58 -4.99 10.15
N CYS A 14 -11.58 -3.67 10.28
CA CYS A 14 -12.60 -2.80 9.67
C CYS A 14 -12.37 -2.59 8.16
N LYS A 15 -11.16 -2.86 7.66
CA LYS A 15 -10.73 -2.66 6.26
C LYS A 15 -10.82 -1.22 5.77
N PHE A 16 -10.82 -0.26 6.69
CA PHE A 16 -10.85 1.18 6.41
C PHE A 16 -9.94 1.93 7.39
N SER A 17 -9.53 3.14 7.04
CA SER A 17 -8.77 4.03 7.93
C SER A 17 -9.70 4.65 8.96
N SER A 18 -9.39 4.45 10.24
CA SER A 18 -10.23 4.96 11.31
C SER A 18 -9.38 5.53 12.42
N ASP A 19 -10.04 6.24 13.33
CA ASP A 19 -9.43 6.71 14.57
C ASP A 19 -9.05 5.52 15.48
N HIS A 20 -7.79 5.51 15.92
CA HIS A 20 -7.24 4.55 16.86
C HIS A 20 -6.68 5.26 18.09
N SER A 21 -6.81 4.63 19.26
CA SER A 21 -6.19 5.09 20.49
C SER A 21 -4.79 4.50 20.64
N ILE A 22 -3.80 5.31 21.03
CA ILE A 22 -2.44 4.81 21.27
C ILE A 22 -2.40 3.99 22.55
N VAL A 23 -2.01 2.72 22.44
CA VAL A 23 -1.93 1.78 23.58
C VAL A 23 -0.49 1.59 24.06
N SER A 24 0.50 1.74 23.17
CA SER A 24 1.91 1.63 23.55
C SER A 24 2.79 2.50 22.67
N MET A 25 3.72 3.18 23.32
CA MET A 25 4.79 3.98 22.72
C MET A 25 6.14 3.51 23.25
N VAL A 26 7.17 3.61 22.43
CA VAL A 26 8.57 3.41 22.83
C VAL A 26 9.32 4.68 22.50
N GLY A 27 9.72 5.43 23.52
CA GLY A 27 10.23 6.79 23.34
C GLY A 27 9.16 7.67 22.71
N GLU A 28 9.45 8.21 21.52
CA GLU A 28 8.53 9.07 20.75
C GLU A 28 7.78 8.31 19.65
N GLU A 29 8.06 7.02 19.44
CA GLU A 29 7.43 6.21 18.39
C GLU A 29 6.23 5.40 18.91
N VAL A 30 5.12 5.44 18.17
CA VAL A 30 3.93 4.63 18.43
C VAL A 30 4.15 3.21 17.92
N LYS A 31 4.02 2.21 18.80
CA LYS A 31 4.16 0.79 18.43
C LYS A 31 2.83 0.08 18.22
N LYS A 32 1.89 0.28 19.13
CA LYS A 32 0.58 -0.38 19.10
C LYS A 32 -0.57 0.61 19.25
N VAL A 33 -1.62 0.34 18.50
CA VAL A 33 -2.84 1.15 18.45
C VAL A 33 -4.07 0.24 18.59
N ARG A 34 -5.11 0.76 19.23
CA ARG A 34 -6.42 0.08 19.38
C ARG A 34 -7.45 0.79 18.54
N CYS A 35 -8.12 0.07 17.65
CA CYS A 35 -9.18 0.64 16.83
C CYS A 35 -10.37 1.01 17.71
N ARG A 36 -10.89 2.24 17.58
CA ARG A 36 -12.04 2.69 18.37
C ARG A 36 -13.39 2.14 17.86
N THR A 37 -13.41 1.59 16.65
CA THR A 37 -14.63 1.03 16.04
C THR A 37 -14.83 -0.46 16.35
N CYS A 38 -13.74 -1.24 16.37
CA CYS A 38 -13.80 -2.69 16.57
C CYS A 38 -13.00 -3.18 17.77
N ASP A 39 -12.43 -2.26 18.56
CA ASP A 39 -11.65 -2.53 19.77
C ASP A 39 -10.44 -3.47 19.59
N THR A 40 -10.06 -3.76 18.35
CA THR A 40 -8.93 -4.64 18.05
C THR A 40 -7.61 -3.88 18.15
N GLU A 41 -6.65 -4.47 18.86
CA GLU A 41 -5.29 -3.97 18.97
C GLU A 41 -4.43 -4.50 17.83
N HIS A 42 -3.66 -3.62 17.19
CA HIS A 42 -2.70 -3.98 16.15
C HIS A 42 -1.49 -3.04 16.14
N ASN A 43 -0.43 -3.45 15.44
CA ASN A 43 0.78 -2.62 15.33
C ASN A 43 0.51 -1.43 14.40
N TYR A 44 1.00 -0.25 14.77
CA TYR A 44 0.79 0.96 13.99
C TYR A 44 1.46 0.85 12.61
N ARG A 45 0.67 1.00 11.54
CA ARG A 45 1.16 0.82 10.15
C ARG A 45 1.51 2.14 9.46
N HIS A 46 1.57 3.25 10.20
CA HIS A 46 1.90 4.58 9.68
C HIS A 46 1.01 5.00 8.50
N ASN A 47 -0.26 4.59 8.51
CA ASN A 47 -1.18 4.81 7.40
C ASN A 47 -0.64 4.30 6.04
N LYS A 48 0.35 3.39 6.04
CA LYS A 48 0.88 2.75 4.83
C LYS A 48 -0.05 1.61 4.45
N GLY A 49 -1.18 1.96 3.83
CA GLY A 49 -2.13 1.03 3.23
C GLY A 49 -1.59 0.30 1.98
N GLY A 50 -0.46 0.75 1.43
CA GLY A 50 0.17 0.14 0.25
C GLY A 50 1.69 0.26 0.29
N LYS A 51 2.37 -0.71 -0.32
CA LYS A 51 3.80 -0.58 -0.63
C LYS A 51 3.97 0.64 -1.52
N GLU A 52 4.80 1.59 -1.10
CA GLU A 52 5.27 2.67 -1.96
C GLU A 52 6.06 2.03 -3.10
N MET A 53 5.37 1.72 -4.20
CA MET A 53 6.04 1.39 -5.45
C MET A 53 6.72 2.67 -5.93
N THR A 54 7.91 2.55 -6.51
CA THR A 54 8.52 3.70 -7.17
C THR A 54 7.53 4.28 -8.17
N ALA A 55 7.49 5.61 -8.32
CA ALA A 55 6.55 6.27 -9.23
C ALA A 55 6.63 5.67 -10.65
N GLN A 56 7.82 5.20 -11.05
CA GLN A 56 8.08 4.52 -12.31
C GLN A 56 7.42 3.14 -12.41
N GLU A 57 7.50 2.29 -11.38
CA GLU A 57 6.81 0.99 -11.35
C GLU A 57 5.29 1.14 -11.27
N ALA A 58 4.81 2.10 -10.47
CA ALA A 58 3.38 2.41 -10.39
C ALA A 58 2.84 2.86 -11.76
N PHE A 59 3.59 3.74 -12.44
CA PHE A 59 3.23 4.24 -13.77
C PHE A 59 3.27 3.15 -14.84
N ALA A 60 4.31 2.30 -14.84
CA ALA A 60 4.43 1.18 -15.78
C ALA A 60 3.29 0.18 -15.62
N LYS A 61 2.86 -0.10 -14.38
CA LYS A 61 1.75 -1.01 -14.09
C LYS A 61 0.40 -0.44 -14.53
N VAL A 62 0.18 0.86 -14.36
CA VAL A 62 -1.02 1.55 -14.87
C VAL A 62 -1.03 1.58 -16.40
N LEU A 63 0.08 1.93 -17.04
CA LEU A 63 0.20 1.91 -18.51
C LEU A 63 -0.10 0.53 -19.09
N ALA A 64 0.46 -0.53 -18.52
CA ALA A 64 0.21 -1.90 -18.96
C ALA A 64 -1.27 -2.30 -18.79
N SER A 65 -1.92 -1.87 -17.69
CA SER A 65 -3.34 -2.14 -17.45
C SER A 65 -4.26 -1.40 -18.44
N VAL A 66 -3.92 -0.15 -18.80
CA VAL A 66 -4.68 0.65 -19.75
C VAL A 66 -4.53 0.11 -21.18
N GLN A 67 -3.32 -0.30 -21.58
CA GLN A 67 -3.07 -0.93 -22.89
C GLN A 67 -3.79 -2.29 -23.04
N GLY A 68 -3.92 -3.07 -21.96
CA GLY A 68 -4.70 -4.32 -21.98
C GLY A 68 -6.21 -4.12 -22.06
N GLN A 69 -6.71 -2.96 -21.63
CA GLN A 69 -8.14 -2.62 -21.65
C GLN A 69 -8.55 -1.90 -22.95
N GLN A 70 -7.60 -1.26 -23.63
CA GLN A 70 -7.76 -0.71 -24.97
C GLN A 70 -7.32 -1.74 -26.02
N GLY A 71 -8.18 -2.72 -26.29
CA GLY A 71 -8.02 -3.56 -27.46
C GLY A 71 -8.23 -2.74 -28.74
N GLY A 72 -7.13 -2.34 -29.39
CA GLY A 72 -7.16 -1.71 -30.72
C GLY A 72 -5.77 -1.45 -31.32
N ALA A 73 -5.38 -2.33 -32.25
CA ALA A 73 -4.39 -2.17 -33.33
C ALA A 73 -2.89 -2.55 -33.11
N GLU A 74 -2.58 -3.73 -33.66
CA GLU A 74 -1.39 -4.10 -34.46
C GLU A 74 0.01 -4.18 -33.84
N SER A 75 0.28 -5.39 -33.32
CA SER A 75 1.41 -6.27 -33.66
C SER A 75 2.48 -5.72 -34.64
N SER A 76 3.72 -5.57 -34.16
CA SER A 76 4.93 -5.79 -34.98
C SER A 76 6.15 -6.06 -34.08
N THR A 77 6.42 -7.33 -33.80
CA THR A 77 7.67 -7.80 -33.20
C THR A 77 8.79 -7.88 -34.24
N PRO A 78 10.02 -7.37 -34.01
CA PRO A 78 11.18 -7.87 -34.74
C PRO A 78 11.81 -9.04 -33.96
N LYS A 79 11.73 -10.23 -34.58
CA LYS A 79 12.41 -11.47 -34.16
C LYS A 79 13.91 -11.24 -33.96
N LYS A 80 14.43 -11.57 -32.77
CA LYS A 80 15.87 -11.84 -32.56
C LYS A 80 16.28 -13.04 -33.42
N LYS A 81 17.07 -12.82 -34.48
CA LYS A 81 17.75 -13.92 -35.19
C LYS A 81 18.94 -14.39 -34.36
N SER A 82 18.83 -15.65 -33.95
CA SER A 82 19.86 -16.57 -33.47
C SER A 82 21.25 -16.30 -34.05
N ARG A 83 22.22 -16.19 -33.14
CA ARG A 83 23.65 -16.26 -33.40
C ARG A 83 24.07 -17.73 -33.22
N LYS A 84 24.40 -18.46 -34.30
CA LYS A 84 25.04 -19.78 -34.18
C LYS A 84 25.89 -20.17 -35.40
N LYS A 85 27.13 -20.52 -35.06
CA LYS A 85 28.21 -21.19 -35.79
C LYS A 85 29.17 -20.31 -36.58
#